data_AF-A0A4U5MMQ7-F1
#
_entry.id   AF-A0A4U5MMQ7-F1
#
_cell.length_a   1.000
_cell.length_b   1.000
_cell.length_c   1.000
_cell.angle_alpha   90.00
_cell.angle_beta   90.00
_cell.angle_gamma   90.00
#
_symmetry.space_group_name_H-M   'P 1'
#
loop_
_entity.id
_entity.type
_entity.pdbx_description
1 polymer ?
#
loop_
_entity_poly.entity_id
_entity_poly.type
_entity_poly.pdbx_seq_one_letter_code
_entity_poly.pdbx_strand_id
1 'polypeptide(L)'
;MTEEEYEMYMSTAGPHGKWFIPIVWIVNLIKTMSTPIVTDLPFVYDWVKVPLVYTQVVAIATYGYFVICLLGRQPKLDEKSMQKEITILFPIFTTFQMLFYIGWLKVGQFLMNPFGEDDDDFELNYILDRNTYIANMMATELSDQLPPMSTKDLSVVLPHTRASFKIQDVIPKSHLAAFKLTDQEMQLIKPEDIEETDKLIEQKEKRKFLSKKSNKRNNFEDEKRRNNAMSDV
;
A
#
# COMPACT_ATOMS: atom_id res chain seq x y z
N MET A 1 -6.87 -19.50 -34.20
CA MET A 1 -8.24 -19.98 -34.49
C MET A 1 -8.18 -20.67 -35.83
N THR A 2 -8.53 -21.94 -35.87
CA THR A 2 -8.61 -22.71 -37.12
C THR A 2 -9.88 -22.35 -37.89
N GLU A 3 -9.97 -22.77 -39.16
CA GLU A 3 -11.16 -22.53 -39.98
C GLU A 3 -12.40 -23.21 -39.37
N GLU A 4 -12.27 -24.43 -38.85
CA GLU A 4 -13.36 -25.17 -38.19
C GLU A 4 -13.84 -24.46 -36.91
N GLU A 5 -12.91 -23.97 -36.09
CA GLU A 5 -13.22 -23.19 -34.89
C GLU A 5 -13.94 -21.88 -35.27
N TYR A 6 -13.53 -21.23 -36.34
CA TYR A 6 -14.17 -20.01 -36.82
C TYR A 6 -15.62 -20.27 -37.26
N GLU A 7 -15.88 -21.35 -37.99
CA GLU A 7 -17.24 -21.74 -38.38
C GLU A 7 -18.11 -22.08 -37.16
N MET A 8 -17.55 -22.78 -36.17
CA MET A 8 -18.23 -23.10 -34.91
C MET A 8 -18.55 -21.84 -34.09
N TYR A 9 -17.62 -20.88 -34.06
CA TYR A 9 -17.81 -19.58 -33.42
C TYR A 9 -18.90 -18.75 -34.09
N MET A 10 -18.95 -18.76 -35.43
CA MET A 10 -19.92 -18.00 -36.21
C MET A 10 -21.33 -18.61 -36.15
N SER A 11 -21.43 -19.95 -36.19
CA SER A 11 -22.70 -20.67 -36.10
C SER A 11 -23.39 -20.53 -34.73
N THR A 12 -22.65 -20.25 -33.66
CA THR A 12 -23.21 -20.03 -32.32
C THR A 12 -23.98 -18.70 -32.27
N ALA A 13 -25.31 -18.73 -32.16
CA ALA A 13 -26.12 -17.52 -32.05
C ALA A 13 -26.02 -16.90 -30.65
N GLY A 14 -25.81 -15.58 -30.57
CA GLY A 14 -25.76 -14.86 -29.30
C GLY A 14 -25.94 -13.34 -29.51
N PRO A 15 -26.69 -12.65 -28.63
CA PRO A 15 -26.93 -11.21 -28.74
C PRO A 15 -25.77 -10.34 -28.22
N HIS A 16 -24.75 -10.94 -27.60
CA HIS A 16 -23.60 -10.25 -26.98
C HIS A 16 -22.27 -10.72 -27.57
N GLY A 17 -21.18 -10.04 -27.21
CA GLY A 17 -19.83 -10.43 -27.58
C GLY A 17 -19.51 -11.87 -27.16
N LYS A 18 -18.99 -12.67 -28.10
CA LYS A 18 -18.77 -14.12 -27.93
C LYS A 18 -17.37 -14.47 -27.38
N TRP A 19 -16.70 -13.53 -26.70
CA TRP A 19 -15.33 -13.69 -26.21
C TRP A 19 -15.13 -14.86 -25.23
N PHE A 20 -16.20 -15.28 -24.54
CA PHE A 20 -16.20 -16.40 -23.61
C PHE A 20 -16.30 -17.78 -24.30
N ILE A 21 -16.64 -17.84 -25.60
CA ILE A 21 -16.85 -19.09 -26.32
C ILE A 21 -15.59 -20.00 -26.31
N PRO A 22 -14.37 -19.49 -26.61
CA PRO A 22 -13.16 -20.29 -26.47
C PRO A 22 -12.90 -20.79 -25.04
N ILE A 23 -13.28 -20.03 -24.01
CA ILE A 23 -13.15 -20.45 -22.60
C ILE A 23 -14.07 -21.64 -22.33
N VAL A 24 -15.31 -21.62 -22.84
CA VAL A 24 -16.25 -22.74 -22.72
C VAL A 24 -15.72 -23.98 -23.45
N TRP A 25 -15.09 -23.82 -24.62
CA TRP A 25 -14.45 -24.95 -25.32
C TRP A 25 -13.31 -25.54 -24.50
N ILE A 26 -12.44 -24.70 -23.93
CA ILE A 26 -11.37 -25.14 -23.04
C ILE A 26 -11.94 -25.86 -21.81
N VAL A 27 -12.98 -25.32 -21.18
CA VAL A 27 -13.63 -25.98 -20.04
C VAL A 27 -14.25 -27.31 -20.46
N ASN A 28 -14.83 -27.45 -21.65
CA ASN A 28 -15.34 -28.74 -22.14
C ASN A 28 -14.21 -29.75 -22.41
N LEU A 29 -13.08 -29.30 -22.97
CA LEU A 29 -11.87 -30.11 -23.14
C LEU A 29 -11.31 -30.55 -21.77
N ILE A 30 -11.23 -29.64 -20.80
CA ILE A 30 -10.72 -29.90 -19.44
C ILE A 30 -11.73 -30.66 -18.57
N LYS A 31 -13.04 -30.50 -18.77
CA LYS A 31 -14.09 -31.22 -18.03
C LYS A 31 -14.10 -32.71 -18.38
N THR A 32 -13.59 -33.06 -19.55
CA THR A 32 -13.21 -34.44 -19.89
C THR A 32 -12.05 -34.95 -19.00
N MET A 33 -11.31 -34.05 -18.33
CA MET A 33 -10.18 -34.30 -17.41
C MET A 33 -10.41 -33.84 -15.95
N SER A 34 -11.64 -33.45 -15.55
CA SER A 34 -12.05 -33.19 -14.15
C SER A 34 -11.39 -32.00 -13.44
N THR A 35 -11.90 -30.77 -13.64
CA THR A 35 -12.02 -29.68 -12.62
C THR A 35 -12.61 -28.40 -13.25
N PRO A 36 -13.43 -27.59 -12.54
CA PRO A 36 -13.90 -26.29 -13.03
C PRO A 36 -12.98 -25.14 -12.60
N ILE A 37 -12.65 -24.26 -13.56
CA ILE A 37 -11.95 -22.98 -13.33
C ILE A 37 -12.89 -21.85 -13.77
N VAL A 38 -13.02 -20.81 -12.96
CA VAL A 38 -13.80 -19.60 -13.27
C VAL A 38 -12.83 -18.41 -13.38
N THR A 39 -12.91 -17.65 -14.48
CA THR A 39 -12.10 -16.44 -14.70
C THR A 39 -12.97 -15.30 -15.24
N ASP A 40 -13.49 -14.47 -14.35
CA ASP A 40 -14.27 -13.27 -14.71
C ASP A 40 -13.69 -12.04 -14.01
N LEU A 41 -12.77 -11.32 -14.66
CA LEU A 41 -12.24 -10.06 -14.11
C LEU A 41 -11.99 -8.93 -15.14
N PRO A 42 -11.47 -9.17 -16.37
CA PRO A 42 -11.11 -8.05 -17.25
C PRO A 42 -12.32 -7.35 -17.91
N PHE A 43 -13.46 -8.04 -18.08
CA PHE A 43 -14.65 -7.46 -18.75
C PHE A 43 -15.34 -6.36 -17.96
N VAL A 44 -15.25 -6.38 -16.62
CA VAL A 44 -15.96 -5.44 -15.74
C VAL A 44 -15.40 -4.02 -15.89
N TYR A 45 -14.10 -3.88 -16.13
CA TYR A 45 -13.42 -2.58 -16.25
C TYR A 45 -13.68 -1.87 -17.59
N ASP A 46 -13.96 -2.62 -18.66
CA ASP A 46 -14.36 -2.01 -19.94
C ASP A 46 -15.85 -1.65 -19.96
N TRP A 47 -16.70 -2.47 -19.32
CA TRP A 47 -18.14 -2.22 -19.23
C TRP A 47 -18.49 -1.04 -18.32
N VAL A 48 -17.84 -0.91 -17.16
CA VAL A 48 -18.10 0.15 -16.19
C VAL A 48 -17.02 1.21 -16.30
N LYS A 49 -17.13 2.08 -17.30
CA LYS A 49 -16.30 3.29 -17.41
C LYS A 49 -16.63 4.26 -16.28
N VAL A 50 -15.66 5.11 -15.93
CA VAL A 50 -15.88 6.23 -14.99
C VAL A 50 -17.06 7.06 -15.48
N PRO A 51 -18.07 7.37 -14.63
CA PRO A 51 -19.23 8.16 -15.05
C PRO A 51 -18.81 9.47 -15.70
N LEU A 52 -19.36 9.73 -16.89
CA LEU A 52 -19.00 10.90 -17.71
C LEU A 52 -19.15 12.24 -16.95
N VAL A 53 -20.14 12.32 -16.06
CA VAL A 53 -20.37 13.53 -15.25
C VAL A 53 -19.19 13.86 -14.34
N TYR A 54 -18.47 12.86 -13.81
CA TYR A 54 -17.33 13.10 -12.92
C TYR A 54 -16.16 13.69 -13.68
N THR A 55 -15.88 13.17 -14.87
CA THR A 55 -14.78 13.67 -15.71
C THR A 55 -15.10 15.08 -16.21
N GLN A 56 -16.38 15.36 -16.53
CA GLN A 56 -16.85 16.69 -16.91
C GLN A 56 -16.77 17.72 -15.78
N VAL A 57 -17.22 17.37 -14.57
CA VAL A 57 -17.18 18.30 -13.42
C VAL A 57 -15.74 18.70 -13.09
N VAL A 58 -14.82 17.74 -13.07
CA VAL A 58 -13.40 18.02 -12.82
C VAL A 58 -12.82 18.90 -13.94
N ALA A 59 -13.13 18.62 -15.20
CA ALA A 59 -12.67 19.45 -16.32
C ALA A 59 -13.21 20.88 -16.24
N ILE A 60 -14.51 21.07 -15.98
CA ILE A 60 -15.12 22.39 -15.84
C ILE A 60 -14.51 23.16 -14.66
N ALA A 61 -14.25 22.50 -13.53
CA ALA A 61 -13.62 23.12 -12.37
C ALA A 61 -12.19 23.60 -12.69
N THR A 62 -11.37 22.76 -13.33
CA THR A 62 -9.97 23.11 -13.67
C THR A 62 -9.89 24.19 -14.75
N TYR A 63 -10.68 24.09 -15.83
CA TYR A 63 -10.71 25.12 -16.87
C TYR A 63 -11.35 26.42 -16.40
N GLY A 64 -12.40 26.34 -15.57
CA GLY A 64 -13.03 27.51 -14.96
C GLY A 64 -12.06 28.26 -14.03
N TYR A 65 -11.32 27.52 -13.20
CA TYR A 65 -10.26 28.08 -12.36
C TYR A 65 -9.24 28.86 -13.21
N PHE A 66 -8.84 28.29 -14.35
CA PHE A 66 -7.89 28.96 -15.24
C PHE A 66 -8.42 30.25 -15.85
N VAL A 67 -9.66 30.27 -16.35
CA VAL A 67 -10.26 31.49 -16.90
C VAL A 67 -10.30 32.59 -15.85
N ILE A 68 -10.67 32.26 -14.61
CA ILE A 68 -10.66 33.22 -13.49
C ILE A 68 -9.23 33.70 -13.19
N CYS A 69 -8.24 32.82 -13.21
CA CYS A 69 -6.84 33.19 -13.01
C CYS A 69 -6.31 34.08 -14.15
N LEU A 70 -6.70 33.79 -15.38
CA LEU A 70 -6.29 34.54 -16.56
C LEU A 70 -6.80 35.97 -16.48
N LEU A 71 -8.04 36.20 -16.05
CA LEU A 71 -8.59 37.54 -15.88
C LEU A 71 -8.14 38.23 -14.59
N GLY A 72 -8.11 37.50 -13.48
CA GLY A 72 -7.89 38.05 -12.14
C GLY A 72 -6.43 38.29 -11.76
N ARG A 73 -5.48 37.60 -12.43
CA ARG A 73 -4.03 37.74 -12.17
C ARG A 73 -3.30 38.49 -13.27
N GLN A 74 -4.02 39.30 -14.05
CA GLN A 74 -3.39 40.25 -14.98
C GLN A 74 -2.56 41.28 -14.20
N PRO A 75 -1.34 41.60 -14.66
CA PRO A 75 -0.55 42.67 -14.09
C PRO A 75 -1.29 44.01 -14.26
N LYS A 76 -1.35 44.83 -13.21
CA LYS A 76 -1.94 46.18 -13.29
C LYS A 76 -0.98 47.09 -14.04
N LEU A 77 -1.45 47.70 -15.12
CA LEU A 77 -0.71 48.69 -15.91
C LEU A 77 -0.72 50.04 -15.18
N ASP A 78 0.10 50.17 -14.14
CA ASP A 78 0.44 51.48 -13.58
C ASP A 78 1.83 51.89 -14.08
N GLU A 79 1.92 53.03 -14.77
CA GLU A 79 3.15 53.54 -15.41
C GLU A 79 4.30 53.68 -14.41
N LYS A 80 4.01 53.97 -13.13
CA LYS A 80 5.02 54.08 -12.06
C LYS A 80 5.49 52.74 -11.52
N SER A 81 4.66 51.69 -11.63
CA SER A 81 5.01 50.34 -11.13
C SER A 81 5.79 49.53 -12.17
N MET A 82 5.56 49.82 -13.45
CA MET A 82 6.24 49.20 -14.61
C MET A 82 7.76 49.41 -14.65
N GLN A 83 8.29 50.47 -14.04
CA GLN A 83 9.74 50.72 -13.97
C GLN A 83 10.47 49.88 -12.91
N LYS A 84 9.76 49.31 -11.94
CA LYS A 84 10.39 48.75 -10.72
C LYS A 84 10.46 47.23 -10.68
N GLU A 85 9.63 46.51 -11.44
CA GLU A 85 9.56 45.05 -11.36
C GLU A 85 9.43 44.37 -12.74
N ILE A 86 10.50 43.71 -13.17
CA ILE A 86 10.53 42.80 -14.34
C ILE A 86 9.50 41.65 -14.20
N THR A 87 9.07 41.36 -12.96
CA THR A 87 8.04 40.38 -12.61
C THR A 87 6.64 40.72 -13.17
N ILE A 88 6.44 41.94 -13.69
CA ILE A 88 5.15 42.42 -14.19
C ILE A 88 4.79 41.84 -15.57
N LEU A 89 5.77 41.49 -16.41
CA LEU A 89 5.49 41.10 -17.80
C LEU A 89 4.99 39.65 -17.93
N PHE A 90 5.44 38.74 -17.05
CA PHE A 90 5.06 37.32 -17.12
C PHE A 90 4.78 36.74 -15.73
N PRO A 91 3.57 36.20 -15.47
CA PRO A 91 3.19 35.71 -14.15
C PRO A 91 3.73 34.28 -13.89
N ILE A 92 5.03 34.16 -13.58
CA ILE A 92 5.75 32.89 -13.40
C ILE A 92 5.03 31.93 -12.44
N PHE A 93 4.58 32.41 -11.28
CA PHE A 93 3.91 31.57 -10.28
C PHE A 93 2.55 31.06 -10.75
N THR A 94 1.77 31.89 -11.45
CA THR A 94 0.48 31.49 -12.02
C THR A 94 0.68 30.44 -13.12
N THR A 95 1.74 30.57 -13.92
CA THR A 95 2.11 29.58 -14.94
C THR A 95 2.43 28.23 -14.31
N PHE A 96 3.29 28.18 -13.28
CA PHE A 96 3.57 26.91 -12.58
C PHE A 96 2.33 26.32 -11.94
N GLN A 97 1.49 27.15 -11.29
CA GLN A 97 0.25 26.69 -10.71
C GLN A 97 -0.70 26.08 -11.75
N MET A 98 -0.77 26.68 -12.94
CA MET A 98 -1.58 26.15 -14.05
C MET A 98 -0.99 24.86 -14.63
N LEU A 99 0.34 24.77 -14.74
CA LEU A 99 1.02 23.53 -15.16
C LEU A 99 0.71 22.38 -14.21
N PHE A 100 0.70 22.61 -12.89
CA PHE A 100 0.32 21.57 -11.92
C PHE A 100 -1.14 21.14 -12.07
N TYR A 101 -2.09 22.06 -12.19
CA TYR A 101 -3.51 21.69 -12.28
C TYR A 101 -3.91 21.08 -13.63
N ILE A 102 -3.39 21.60 -14.76
CA ILE A 102 -3.58 20.93 -16.06
C ILE A 102 -2.86 19.59 -16.06
N GLY A 103 -1.61 19.56 -15.58
CA GLY A 103 -0.79 18.36 -15.56
C GLY A 103 -1.47 17.23 -14.80
N TRP A 104 -2.03 17.53 -13.62
CA TRP A 104 -2.77 16.55 -12.85
C TRP A 104 -4.06 16.08 -13.54
N LEU A 105 -4.81 17.01 -14.17
CA LEU A 105 -5.96 16.64 -15.00
C LEU A 105 -5.56 15.73 -16.17
N LYS A 106 -4.42 16.03 -16.82
CA LYS A 106 -3.91 15.28 -17.97
C LYS A 106 -3.46 13.87 -17.59
N VAL A 107 -2.75 13.70 -16.47
CA VAL A 107 -2.42 12.38 -15.94
C VAL A 107 -3.68 11.53 -15.73
N GLY A 108 -4.73 12.12 -15.16
CA GLY A 108 -6.01 11.43 -14.99
C GLY A 108 -6.71 11.08 -16.31
N GLN A 109 -6.50 11.87 -17.37
CA GLN A 109 -7.04 11.58 -18.71
C GLN A 109 -6.31 10.42 -19.38
N PHE A 110 -4.97 10.41 -19.34
CA PHE A 110 -4.17 9.33 -19.93
C PHE A 110 -4.44 7.99 -19.24
N LEU A 111 -4.52 7.97 -17.91
CA LEU A 111 -4.81 6.74 -17.15
C LEU A 111 -6.26 6.24 -17.28
N MET A 112 -7.15 7.01 -17.93
CA MET A 112 -8.56 6.62 -18.05
C MET A 112 -8.76 5.47 -19.06
N ASN A 113 -7.88 5.36 -20.05
CA ASN A 113 -7.93 4.29 -21.05
C ASN A 113 -6.54 3.68 -21.28
N PRO A 114 -6.05 2.83 -20.35
CA PRO A 114 -4.69 2.28 -20.39
C PRO A 114 -4.48 1.21 -21.49
N PHE A 115 -5.47 1.01 -22.36
CA PHE A 115 -5.47 0.01 -23.44
C PHE A 115 -5.51 0.66 -24.82
N GLY A 116 -5.12 1.94 -24.91
CA GLY A 116 -5.02 2.67 -26.16
C GLY A 116 -3.70 2.42 -26.88
N GLU A 117 -3.26 3.44 -27.61
CA GLU A 117 -2.00 3.46 -28.37
C GLU A 117 -1.05 4.55 -27.85
N ASP A 118 -1.30 5.13 -26.68
CA ASP A 118 -0.41 6.13 -26.09
C ASP A 118 0.88 5.45 -25.59
N ASP A 119 1.99 6.20 -25.53
CA ASP A 119 3.31 5.68 -25.17
C ASP A 119 3.36 5.00 -23.78
N ASP A 120 2.47 5.40 -22.86
CA ASP A 120 2.38 4.89 -21.49
C ASP A 120 1.29 3.80 -21.31
N ASP A 121 0.60 3.39 -22.39
CA ASP A 121 -0.42 2.35 -22.35
C ASP A 121 0.19 0.93 -22.26
N PHE A 122 -0.64 -0.04 -21.88
CA PHE A 122 -0.20 -1.43 -21.87
C PHE A 122 0.07 -1.94 -23.29
N GLU A 123 1.27 -2.48 -23.52
CA GLU A 123 1.62 -3.18 -24.76
C GLU A 123 0.92 -4.55 -24.87
N LEU A 124 -0.40 -4.54 -25.10
CA LEU A 124 -1.21 -5.75 -25.17
C LEU A 124 -0.77 -6.70 -26.28
N ASN A 125 -0.33 -6.17 -27.43
CA ASN A 125 0.17 -6.98 -28.55
C ASN A 125 1.42 -7.79 -28.13
N TYR A 126 2.37 -7.14 -27.47
CA TYR A 126 3.56 -7.81 -26.94
C TYR A 126 3.18 -8.90 -25.93
N ILE A 127 2.28 -8.58 -24.99
CA ILE A 127 1.84 -9.54 -23.96
C ILE A 127 1.16 -10.75 -24.62
N LEU A 128 0.32 -10.52 -25.63
CA LEU A 128 -0.40 -11.58 -26.35
C LEU A 128 0.58 -12.50 -27.09
N ASP A 129 1.52 -11.93 -27.84
CA ASP A 129 2.51 -12.68 -28.60
C ASP A 129 3.42 -13.50 -27.66
N ARG A 130 3.92 -12.84 -26.61
CA ARG A 130 4.76 -13.47 -25.57
C ARG A 130 4.04 -14.65 -24.91
N ASN A 131 2.79 -14.45 -24.49
CA ASN A 131 2.04 -15.49 -23.78
C ASN A 131 1.68 -16.66 -24.71
N THR A 132 1.30 -16.37 -25.96
CA THR A 132 1.00 -17.41 -26.96
C THR A 132 2.24 -18.25 -27.26
N TYR A 133 3.38 -17.60 -27.46
CA TYR A 133 4.65 -18.26 -27.70
C TYR A 133 5.07 -19.15 -26.52
N ILE A 134 5.07 -18.61 -25.30
CA ILE A 134 5.49 -19.35 -24.11
C ILE A 134 4.54 -20.51 -23.81
N ALA A 135 3.23 -20.31 -23.93
CA ALA A 135 2.25 -21.37 -23.71
C ALA A 135 2.43 -22.52 -24.71
N ASN A 136 2.66 -22.20 -25.99
CA ASN A 136 2.93 -23.21 -27.01
C ASN A 136 4.24 -23.96 -26.71
N MET A 137 5.31 -23.23 -26.41
CA MET A 137 6.62 -23.81 -26.08
C MET A 137 6.55 -24.74 -24.85
N MET A 138 5.79 -24.36 -23.82
CA MET A 138 5.56 -25.19 -22.63
C MET A 138 4.79 -26.47 -22.96
N ALA A 139 3.76 -26.38 -23.81
CA ALA A 139 2.90 -27.50 -24.16
C ALA A 139 3.51 -28.46 -25.19
N THR A 140 4.53 -28.03 -25.94
CA THR A 140 5.13 -28.81 -27.03
C THR A 140 6.58 -29.19 -26.73
N GLU A 141 7.49 -28.22 -26.76
CA GLU A 141 8.92 -28.46 -26.66
C GLU A 141 9.31 -28.88 -25.24
N LEU A 142 8.79 -28.22 -24.21
CA LEU A 142 9.15 -28.51 -22.82
C LEU A 142 8.24 -29.55 -22.15
N SER A 143 7.20 -30.05 -22.83
CA SER A 143 6.32 -31.05 -22.23
C SER A 143 7.12 -32.31 -21.87
N ASP A 144 6.95 -32.79 -20.64
CA ASP A 144 7.63 -33.97 -20.09
C ASP A 144 9.17 -33.92 -20.08
N GLN A 145 9.77 -32.74 -20.29
CA GLN A 145 11.21 -32.55 -20.13
C GLN A 145 11.55 -32.18 -18.69
N LEU A 146 12.50 -32.91 -18.10
CA LEU A 146 13.11 -32.54 -16.82
C LEU A 146 14.63 -32.38 -17.00
N PRO A 147 15.25 -31.42 -16.30
CA PRO A 147 16.71 -31.36 -16.26
C PRO A 147 17.25 -32.64 -15.59
N PRO A 148 18.45 -33.11 -15.98
CA PRO A 148 19.06 -34.27 -15.35
C PRO A 148 19.30 -34.02 -13.87
N MET A 149 19.05 -35.04 -13.05
CA MET A 149 19.18 -34.94 -11.59
C MET A 149 20.65 -34.66 -11.22
N SER A 150 20.91 -33.54 -10.54
CA SER A 150 22.24 -33.19 -10.08
C SER A 150 22.57 -33.91 -8.78
N THR A 151 23.72 -34.59 -8.73
CA THR A 151 24.28 -35.22 -7.53
C THR A 151 25.10 -34.26 -6.67
N LYS A 152 25.25 -33.00 -7.09
CA LYS A 152 25.95 -31.97 -6.31
C LYS A 152 25.07 -31.46 -5.19
N ASP A 153 25.56 -31.56 -3.95
CA ASP A 153 24.94 -30.95 -2.79
C ASP A 153 24.79 -29.44 -3.02
N LEU A 154 23.56 -28.95 -2.92
CA LEU A 154 23.28 -27.53 -2.99
C LEU A 154 23.81 -26.88 -1.71
N SER A 155 24.77 -25.95 -1.84
CA SER A 155 25.22 -25.18 -0.68
C SER A 155 24.04 -24.36 -0.14
N VAL A 156 23.66 -24.61 1.10
CA VAL A 156 22.56 -23.87 1.78
C VAL A 156 22.85 -22.37 1.85
N VAL A 157 24.13 -21.98 1.76
CA VAL A 157 24.57 -20.58 1.68
C VAL A 157 24.88 -20.24 0.23
N LEU A 158 24.08 -19.34 -0.36
CA LEU A 158 24.33 -18.79 -1.69
C LEU A 158 25.50 -17.79 -1.60
N PRO A 159 26.47 -17.84 -2.53
CA PRO A 159 27.54 -16.86 -2.56
C PRO A 159 27.02 -15.48 -2.97
N HIS A 160 27.52 -14.42 -2.33
CA HIS A 160 27.21 -13.04 -2.67
C HIS A 160 28.36 -12.40 -3.45
N THR A 161 28.01 -11.48 -4.35
CA THR A 161 29.01 -10.56 -4.92
C THR A 161 29.49 -9.56 -3.86
N ARG A 162 30.67 -8.95 -4.03
CA ARG A 162 31.19 -7.94 -3.08
C ARG A 162 30.27 -6.72 -2.91
N ALA A 163 29.46 -6.40 -3.92
CA ALA A 163 28.48 -5.30 -3.87
C ALA A 163 27.23 -5.72 -3.09
N SER A 164 26.66 -6.89 -3.40
CA SER A 164 25.47 -7.40 -2.70
C SER A 164 25.77 -7.74 -1.23
N PHE A 165 26.98 -8.19 -0.89
CA PHE A 165 27.36 -8.48 0.50
C PHE A 165 27.40 -7.23 1.39
N LYS A 166 27.61 -6.04 0.81
CA LYS A 166 27.52 -4.77 1.55
C LYS A 166 26.09 -4.39 1.87
N ILE A 167 25.13 -4.88 1.09
CA ILE A 167 23.70 -4.73 1.36
C ILE A 167 23.36 -5.82 2.37
N GLN A 168 23.14 -5.43 3.62
CA GLN A 168 22.89 -6.39 4.67
C GLN A 168 21.53 -7.06 4.46
N ASP A 169 21.52 -8.39 4.32
CA ASP A 169 20.28 -9.17 4.38
C ASP A 169 19.74 -9.14 5.81
N VAL A 170 18.85 -8.19 6.08
CA VAL A 170 18.11 -8.17 7.33
C VAL A 170 16.97 -9.17 7.19
N ILE A 171 17.20 -10.40 7.63
CA ILE A 171 16.13 -11.39 7.72
C ILE A 171 15.12 -10.83 8.73
N PRO A 172 13.89 -10.48 8.32
CA PRO A 172 12.89 -9.93 9.22
C PRO A 172 12.52 -11.03 10.22
N LYS A 173 13.01 -10.90 11.47
CA LYS A 173 12.59 -11.78 12.56
C LYS A 173 11.26 -11.26 13.09
N SER A 174 10.34 -12.17 13.42
CA SER A 174 9.09 -11.80 14.09
C SER A 174 9.40 -10.97 15.34
N HIS A 175 8.60 -9.94 15.61
CA HIS A 175 8.79 -9.06 16.77
C HIS A 175 8.81 -9.81 18.11
N LEU A 176 8.23 -11.01 18.15
CA LEU A 176 8.23 -11.89 19.33
C LEU A 176 9.33 -12.97 19.30
N ALA A 177 10.13 -13.06 18.24
CA ALA A 177 11.18 -14.08 18.12
C ALA A 177 12.29 -13.94 19.19
N ALA A 178 12.46 -12.74 19.74
CA ALA A 178 13.35 -12.48 20.86
C ALA A 178 12.66 -12.55 22.24
N PHE A 179 11.32 -12.60 22.27
CA PHE A 179 10.55 -12.66 23.51
C PHE A 179 10.52 -14.11 24.02
N LYS A 180 11.31 -14.38 25.05
CA LYS A 180 11.32 -15.67 25.75
C LYS A 180 10.60 -15.50 27.09
N LEU A 181 9.46 -16.17 27.23
CA LEU A 181 8.78 -16.30 28.52
C LEU A 181 9.52 -17.34 29.37
N THR A 182 9.73 -17.01 30.63
CA THR A 182 10.23 -17.95 31.63
C THR A 182 9.12 -18.93 32.02
N ASP A 183 9.46 -20.16 32.43
CA ASP A 183 8.45 -21.16 32.84
C ASP A 183 7.50 -20.67 33.94
N GLN A 184 7.96 -19.75 34.80
CA GLN A 184 7.15 -19.09 35.82
C GLN A 184 6.15 -18.06 35.25
N GLU A 185 6.56 -17.32 34.22
CA GLU A 185 5.73 -16.31 33.56
C GLU A 185 4.66 -16.95 32.66
N MET A 186 4.86 -18.22 32.29
CA MET A 186 3.91 -19.04 31.55
C MET A 186 2.88 -19.75 32.45
N GLN A 187 3.00 -19.64 33.78
CA GLN A 187 2.06 -20.24 34.71
C GLN A 187 0.73 -19.49 34.72
N LEU A 188 -0.36 -20.25 34.77
CA LEU A 188 -1.71 -19.71 34.81
C LEU A 188 -2.02 -19.22 36.22
N ILE A 189 -2.22 -17.92 36.37
CA ILE A 189 -2.61 -17.31 37.64
C ILE A 189 -4.07 -17.68 37.92
N LYS A 190 -4.33 -18.29 39.09
CA LYS A 190 -5.71 -18.58 39.49
C LYS A 190 -6.39 -17.31 40.00
N PRO A 191 -7.71 -17.15 39.84
CA PRO A 191 -8.43 -15.96 40.32
C PRO A 191 -8.20 -15.65 41.81
N GLU A 192 -8.00 -16.68 42.62
CA GLU A 192 -7.71 -16.60 44.06
C GLU A 192 -6.38 -15.88 44.35
N ASP A 193 -5.35 -16.14 43.53
CA ASP A 193 -4.01 -15.55 43.68
C ASP A 193 -3.99 -14.07 43.26
N ILE A 194 -4.89 -13.66 42.35
CA ILE A 194 -5.05 -12.26 41.90
C ILE A 194 -5.59 -11.40 43.04
N GLU A 195 -6.65 -11.87 43.71
CA GLU A 195 -7.20 -11.15 44.85
C GLU A 195 -6.21 -11.01 46.00
N GLU A 196 -5.41 -12.04 46.25
CA GLU A 196 -4.38 -12.02 47.30
C GLU A 196 -3.24 -11.06 46.94
N THR A 197 -2.79 -11.05 45.69
CA THR A 197 -1.76 -10.11 45.22
C THR A 197 -2.24 -8.66 45.24
N ASP A 198 -3.47 -8.37 44.83
CA ASP A 198 -4.05 -7.02 44.91
C ASP A 198 -4.17 -6.53 46.36
N LYS A 199 -4.64 -7.38 47.28
CA LYS A 199 -4.68 -7.09 48.72
C LYS A 199 -3.29 -6.81 49.28
N LEU A 200 -2.27 -7.55 48.85
CA LEU A 200 -0.87 -7.34 49.28
C LEU A 200 -0.27 -6.04 48.72
N ILE A 201 -0.59 -5.67 47.48
CA ILE A 201 -0.17 -4.40 46.87
C ILE A 201 -0.81 -3.23 47.63
N GLU A 202 -2.11 -3.29 47.88
CA GLU A 202 -2.84 -2.25 48.61
C GLU A 202 -2.31 -2.09 50.05
N GLN A 203 -1.98 -3.19 50.72
CA GLN A 203 -1.33 -3.16 52.03
C GLN A 203 0.08 -2.56 51.98
N LYS A 204 0.87 -2.86 50.96
CA LYS A 204 2.21 -2.25 50.77
C LYS A 204 2.11 -0.74 50.55
N GLU A 205 1.13 -0.28 49.77
CA GLU A 205 0.90 1.15 49.57
C GLU A 205 0.47 1.85 50.86
N LYS A 206 -0.46 1.25 51.62
CA LYS A 206 -0.87 1.73 52.95
C LYS A 206 0.31 1.81 53.91
N ARG A 207 1.19 0.79 53.94
CA ARG A 207 2.41 0.80 54.77
C ARG A 207 3.39 1.90 54.35
N LYS A 208 3.62 2.10 53.05
CA LYS A 208 4.46 3.21 52.54
C LYS A 208 3.88 4.56 52.93
N PHE A 209 2.57 4.73 52.86
CA PHE A 209 1.88 5.97 53.25
C PHE A 209 2.01 6.24 54.75
N LEU A 210 1.80 5.22 55.60
CA LEU A 210 1.97 5.33 57.06
C LEU A 210 3.41 5.62 57.46
N SER A 211 4.39 4.99 56.81
CA SER A 211 5.81 5.27 57.03
C SER A 211 6.17 6.72 56.69
N LYS A 212 5.69 7.24 55.54
CA LYS A 212 5.87 8.67 55.18
C LYS A 212 5.22 9.61 56.21
N LYS A 213 4.02 9.27 56.69
CA LYS A 213 3.30 10.06 57.71
C LYS A 213 4.01 10.06 59.07
N SER A 214 4.56 8.92 59.47
CA SER A 214 5.33 8.79 60.72
C SER A 214 6.63 9.59 60.67
N ASN A 215 7.39 9.49 59.57
CA ASN A 215 8.63 10.27 59.40
C ASN A 215 8.35 11.78 59.42
N LYS A 216 7.23 12.22 58.83
CA LYS A 216 6.83 13.64 58.86
C LYS A 216 6.45 14.11 60.27
N ARG A 217 5.81 13.27 61.09
CA ARG A 217 5.52 13.58 62.51
C ARG A 217 6.77 13.64 63.36
N ASN A 218 7.67 12.67 63.23
CA ASN A 218 8.92 12.64 64.01
C ASN A 218 9.78 13.87 63.72
N ASN A 219 9.93 14.25 62.44
CA ASN A 219 10.62 15.49 62.08
C ASN A 219 9.99 16.73 62.71
N PHE A 220 8.66 16.81 62.78
CA PHE A 220 7.96 17.94 63.37
C PHE A 220 8.07 17.99 64.91
N GLU A 221 8.07 16.82 65.57
CA GLU A 221 8.32 16.75 67.02
C GLU A 221 9.78 17.06 67.37
N ASP A 222 10.74 16.61 66.56
CA ASP A 222 12.16 16.95 66.72
C ASP A 222 12.40 18.45 66.54
N GLU A 223 11.73 19.08 65.56
CA GLU A 223 11.79 20.52 65.33
C GLU A 223 11.15 21.30 66.50
N LYS A 224 10.03 20.82 67.05
CA LYS A 224 9.39 21.43 68.23
C LYS A 224 10.23 21.26 69.50
N ARG A 225 10.91 20.12 69.69
CA ARG A 225 11.85 19.89 70.81
C ARG A 225 13.07 20.80 70.71
N ARG A 226 13.62 20.98 69.50
CA ARG A 226 14.73 21.94 69.26
C ARG A 226 14.31 23.37 69.59
N ASN A 227 13.11 23.78 69.19
CA ASN A 227 12.63 25.13 69.44
C ASN A 227 12.32 25.41 70.92
N ASN A 228 11.78 24.44 71.66
CA ASN A 228 11.56 24.58 73.11
C ASN A 228 12.86 24.55 73.93
N ALA A 229 13.88 23.78 73.51
CA ALA A 229 15.19 23.78 74.17
C ALA A 229 15.94 25.11 74.00
N MET A 230 15.54 25.95 73.04
CA MET A 230 16.15 27.24 72.73
C MET A 230 15.42 28.42 73.40
N SER A 231 14.26 28.19 74.03
CA SER A 231 13.49 29.22 74.76
C SER A 231 13.73 29.23 76.28
N ASP A 232 14.45 28.24 76.83
CA ASP A 232 14.75 28.11 78.27
C ASP A 232 16.19 28.56 78.64
N VAL A 233 16.82 29.40 77.81
CA VAL A 233 18.14 30.03 78.05
C VAL A 233 18.03 31.55 77.98
#